data_AF-A0A9D5UM59-F1
#
_entry.id   AF-A0A9D5UM59-F1
#
_cell.length_a   1.000
_cell.length_b   1.000
_cell.length_c   1.000
_cell.angle_alpha   90.00
_cell.angle_beta   90.00
_cell.angle_gamma   90.00
#
_symmetry.space_group_name_H-M   'P 1'
#
loop_
_entity.id
_entity.type
_entity.pdbx_description
1 polymer ?
#
loop_
_entity_poly.entity_id
_entity_poly.type
_entity_poly.pdbx_seq_one_letter_code
_entity_poly.pdbx_strand_id
1 'polypeptide(L)' 'ALVMHPGPVNRGVEISSEVVDGPRSLILKQIEYGVYVRMAIFLSLLDSESMKRVWG' A
#
# COMPACT_ATOMS: atom_id res chain seq x y z
N ALA A 1 -18.07 1.13 5.93
CA ALA A 1 -16.79 0.44 5.72
C ALA A 1 -15.93 1.23 4.73
N LEU A 2 -14.60 1.14 4.87
CA LEU A 2 -13.61 1.66 3.92
C LEU A 2 -13.37 0.61 2.83
N VAL A 3 -12.97 1.05 1.63
CA VAL A 3 -12.71 0.16 0.49
C VAL A 3 -11.23 0.19 0.15
N MET A 4 -10.61 -0.99 0.12
CA MET A 4 -9.21 -1.21 -0.24
C MET A 4 -9.14 -2.34 -1.26
N HIS A 5 -8.19 -2.26 -2.19
CA HIS A 5 -7.98 -3.28 -3.22
C HIS A 5 -6.57 -3.11 -3.80
N PRO A 6 -5.76 -4.17 -3.91
CA PRO A 6 -4.50 -4.10 -4.62
C PRO A 6 -4.73 -3.74 -6.10
N GLY A 7 -3.85 -2.94 -6.71
CA GLY A 7 -3.96 -2.61 -8.14
C GLY A 7 -3.31 -3.67 -9.05
N PRO A 8 -3.64 -3.69 -10.36
CA PRO A 8 -4.69 -2.91 -11.03
C PRO A 8 -6.09 -3.47 -10.77
N VAL A 9 -7.11 -2.60 -10.86
CA VAL A 9 -8.52 -2.96 -10.59
C VAL A 9 -9.27 -3.19 -11.90
N ASN A 10 -9.87 -4.38 -12.08
CA ASN A 10 -10.75 -4.66 -13.21
C ASN A 10 -12.18 -4.16 -12.93
N ARG A 11 -12.41 -2.87 -13.22
CA ARG A 11 -13.68 -2.17 -13.00
C ARG A 11 -14.84 -2.84 -13.72
N GLY A 12 -15.96 -2.99 -13.02
CA GLY A 12 -17.18 -3.63 -13.54
C GLY A 12 -17.11 -5.15 -13.59
N VAL A 13 -15.97 -5.76 -13.27
CA VAL A 13 -15.79 -7.21 -13.15
C VAL A 13 -15.55 -7.60 -11.70
N GLU A 14 -14.51 -7.03 -11.08
CA GLU A 14 -14.14 -7.32 -9.68
C GLU A 14 -14.91 -6.43 -8.69
N ILE A 15 -15.12 -5.17 -9.08
CA ILE A 15 -15.70 -4.14 -8.22
C ILE A 15 -16.37 -3.08 -9.10
N SER A 16 -17.53 -2.58 -8.68
CA SER A 16 -18.25 -1.56 -9.44
C SER A 16 -17.49 -0.23 -9.43
N SER A 17 -17.57 0.52 -10.53
CA SER A 17 -16.90 1.82 -10.66
C SER A 17 -17.32 2.80 -9.56
N GLU A 18 -18.59 2.80 -9.18
CA GLU A 18 -19.15 3.63 -8.10
C GLU A 18 -18.48 3.37 -6.74
N VAL A 19 -18.07 2.12 -6.49
CA VAL A 19 -17.38 1.76 -5.25
C VAL A 19 -15.90 2.14 -5.33
N VAL A 20 -15.25 1.97 -6.49
CA VAL A 20 -13.86 2.37 -6.72
C VAL A 20 -13.66 3.88 -6.61
N ASP A 21 -14.60 4.66 -7.14
CA ASP A 21 -14.54 6.13 -7.17
C ASP A 21 -15.29 6.78 -6.00
N GLY A 22 -15.92 5.96 -5.15
CA GLY A 22 -16.72 6.43 -4.02
C GLY A 22 -15.88 7.12 -2.94
N PRO A 23 -16.49 7.97 -2.10
CA PRO A 23 -15.79 8.78 -1.09
C PRO A 23 -15.11 7.97 0.01
N ARG A 24 -15.39 6.67 0.11
CA ARG A 24 -14.76 5.75 1.08
C ARG A 24 -13.69 4.86 0.45
N SER A 25 -13.35 5.09 -0.82
CA SER A 25 -12.28 4.38 -1.52
C SER A 25 -10.92 4.87 -1.08
N LEU A 26 -10.06 3.92 -0.70
CA LEU A 26 -8.67 4.14 -0.33
C LEU A 26 -7.72 3.43 -1.30
N ILE A 27 -8.20 2.90 -2.42
CA ILE A 27 -7.42 2.10 -3.37
C ILE A 27 -6.17 2.87 -3.85
N LEU A 28 -6.34 4.12 -4.28
CA LEU A 28 -5.21 4.94 -4.74
C LEU A 28 -4.25 5.32 -3.60
N LYS A 29 -4.79 5.68 -2.42
CA LYS A 29 -3.98 5.98 -1.23
C LYS A 29 -3.18 4.76 -0.78
N GLN A 30 -3.76 3.57 -0.83
CA GLN A 30 -3.06 2.32 -0.51
C GLN A 30 -1.87 2.07 -1.45
N ILE A 31 -2.06 2.29 -2.75
CA ILE A 31 -0.98 2.13 -3.76
C ILE A 31 0.15 3.13 -3.48
N GLU A 32 -0.20 4.39 -3.22
CA GLU A 32 0.74 5.44 -2.83
C GLU A 32 1.50 5.07 -1.54
N TYR A 33 0.79 4.59 -0.52
CA TYR A 33 1.38 4.16 0.75
C TYR A 33 2.36 3.00 0.58
N GLY A 34 2.16 2.14 -0.42
CA GLY A 34 3.13 1.11 -0.77
C GLY A 34 4.53 1.66 -1.06
N VAL A 35 4.65 2.86 -1.65
CA VAL A 35 5.94 3.52 -1.90
C VAL A 35 6.60 3.89 -0.58
N TYR A 36 5.87 4.56 0.32
CA TYR A 36 6.40 4.97 1.62
C TYR A 36 6.82 3.79 2.48
N VAL A 37 6.05 2.69 2.48
CA VAL A 37 6.41 1.48 3.22
C VAL A 37 7.70 0.88 2.68
N ARG A 38 7.87 0.77 1.36
CA ARG A 38 9.12 0.26 0.77
C ARG A 38 10.31 1.18 1.07
N MET A 39 10.12 2.50 1.01
CA MET A 39 11.15 3.46 1.40
C MET A 39 11.55 3.27 2.87
N ALA A 40 10.59 3.13 3.77
CA ALA A 40 10.86 2.88 5.18
C ALA A 40 11.61 1.56 5.42
N ILE A 41 11.24 0.49 4.70
CA ILE A 41 11.96 -0.79 4.74
C ILE A 41 13.40 -0.60 4.27
N PHE A 42 13.64 0.06 3.13
CA PHE A 42 14.99 0.31 2.64
C PHE A 42 15.81 1.16 3.61
N LEU A 43 15.23 2.23 4.17
CA LEU A 43 15.90 3.05 5.18
C LEU A 43 16.25 2.22 6.43
N SER A 44 15.35 1.34 6.87
CA SER A 44 15.60 0.45 8.00
C SER A 44 16.68 -0.60 7.71
N LEU A 45 16.82 -1.07 6.47
CA LEU A 45 17.88 -2.03 6.12
C LEU A 45 19.23 -1.36 5.91
N LEU A 46 19.24 -0.11 5.46
CA LEU A 46 20.47 0.67 5.28
C LEU A 46 21.02 1.21 6.60
N ASP A 47 20.19 1.30 7.64
CA ASP A 47 20.63 1.64 8.98
C ASP A 47 21.40 0.46 9.62
N SER A 48 22.70 0.67 9.86
CA SER A 48 23.61 -0.35 10.38
C SER A 48 23.20 -0.90 11.76
N GLU A 49 22.54 -0.09 12.60
CA GLU A 49 22.04 -0.54 13.90
C GLU A 49 20.77 -1.38 13.76
N SER A 50 19.90 -1.02 12.82
CA SER A 50 18.73 -1.82 12.45
C SER A 50 19.10 -3.18 11.85
N MET A 51 20.14 -3.26 11.03
CA MET A 51 20.63 -4.53 10.48
C MET A 51 21.12 -5.48 11.58
N LYS A 52 21.89 -4.97 12.56
CA LYS A 52 22.33 -5.77 13.73
C LYS A 52 21.16 -6.24 14.59
N ARG A 53 20.08 -5.45 14.71
CA ARG A 53 18.89 -5.84 15.49
C ARG A 53 18.05 -6.92 14.82
N VAL A 54 18.02 -7.00 13.50
CA VAL A 54 17.22 -7.99 12.76
C VAL A 54 17.92 -9.35 12.66
N TRP A 55 19.25 -9.34 12.55
CA TRP A 55 20.04 -10.53 12.25
C TRP A 55 21.10 -10.90 13.31
N GLY A 56 21.22 -10.10 14.39
CA GLY A 56 22.11 -10.35 15.51
C GLY A 56 21.44 -11.00 16.71
#